data_AF-A0A1V3RSV1-F1
#
_entry.id   AF-A0A1V3RSV1-F1
#
_cell.length_a   1.000
_cell.length_b   1.000
_cell.length_c   1.000
_cell.angle_alpha   90.00
_cell.angle_beta   90.00
_cell.angle_gamma   90.00
#
_symmetry.space_group_name_H-M   'P 1'
#
loop_
_entity.id
_entity.type
_entity.pdbx_description
1 polymer ?
#
loop_
_entity_poly.entity_id
_entity_poly.type
_entity_poly.pdbx_seq_one_letter_code
_entity_poly.pdbx_strand_id
1 'polypeptide(L)'
;MLCRPSLGWYFVACVALQALFGFLATDRALRMAGVSRQGSGAETAGWVAVLLATVPFTFNRFQAHAALSSHWVLLLAVWVSLVSIGAVRRRWLALHVPLIFFLSGINPYLSVMGLLMSLILGLAALQFLDWKEFLLRSALLSAVWVGGSWIFGFLGAAGLQTGGYGVYSMNLLGPLDSNGLAFFLNFDVPDPTSGQAWEGFDYLGFGVILLIFSAGVASVRGWSSHRGGGSRYGAFPLANGLLVILVFLLLSLSNRVSLGSHVFEVPLPEFVLAVLGKFRASGRFFWVAGFMLVLICSVVLEKSLSSSKRKLVFAVFVVVQFLDIRPIALFVRESMQTAKRYPPLALGSGAISMIHVHPPWQCDPWKTPVGVRNFESIGYAAVLHQVPTNNFYAARNPTEQLAYHCNTDARLKVLDKAGVYVLNDDTYSPRKMHFEKYHWCQKEQLNMNSTRQQQLLSGTPVDQMFWICRPKMVSAGVAAIP
;
A
#
# COMPACT_ATOMS: atom_id res chain seq x y z
N MET A 1 -22.47 -12.54 -4.62
CA MET A 1 -22.30 -12.78 -3.16
C MET A 1 -20.85 -13.08 -2.72
N LEU A 2 -19.84 -13.11 -3.61
CA LEU A 2 -18.54 -13.76 -3.34
C LEU A 2 -17.42 -12.92 -2.66
N CYS A 3 -17.47 -11.58 -2.64
CA CYS A 3 -16.30 -10.80 -2.17
C CYS A 3 -16.29 -10.35 -0.68
N ARG A 4 -17.33 -10.61 0.14
CA ARG A 4 -17.32 -10.24 1.57
C ARG A 4 -16.58 -11.24 2.48
N PRO A 5 -16.72 -12.58 2.32
CA PRO A 5 -16.01 -13.50 3.19
C PRO A 5 -14.50 -13.53 2.92
N SER A 6 -14.07 -13.39 1.66
CA SER A 6 -12.65 -13.51 1.29
C SER A 6 -11.77 -12.38 1.84
N LEU A 7 -12.30 -11.15 1.91
CA LEU A 7 -11.55 -10.01 2.44
C LEU A 7 -11.32 -10.13 3.96
N GLY A 8 -12.28 -10.71 4.69
CA GLY A 8 -12.13 -11.00 6.12
C GLY A 8 -11.05 -12.06 6.38
N TRP A 9 -11.04 -13.15 5.61
CA TRP A 9 -9.98 -14.17 5.71
C TRP A 9 -8.60 -13.62 5.33
N TYR A 10 -8.54 -12.77 4.32
CA TYR A 10 -7.29 -12.11 3.93
C TYR A 10 -6.76 -11.18 5.02
N PHE A 11 -7.63 -10.42 5.69
CA PHE A 11 -7.26 -9.62 6.86
C PHE A 11 -6.66 -10.48 7.98
N VAL A 12 -7.35 -11.56 8.35
CA VAL A 12 -6.88 -12.49 9.39
C VAL A 12 -5.53 -13.11 9.01
N ALA A 13 -5.37 -13.53 7.75
CA ALA A 13 -4.10 -14.06 7.25
C ALA A 13 -2.98 -13.01 7.34
N CYS A 14 -3.22 -11.76 6.95
CA CYS A 14 -2.23 -10.70 7.04
C CYS A 14 -1.80 -10.43 8.48
N VAL A 15 -2.73 -10.34 9.43
CA VAL A 15 -2.42 -10.12 10.86
C VAL A 15 -1.67 -11.32 11.45
N ALA A 16 -2.10 -12.55 11.14
CA ALA A 16 -1.44 -13.76 11.62
C ALA A 16 -0.02 -13.90 11.06
N LEU A 17 0.18 -13.63 9.78
CA LEU A 17 1.51 -13.65 9.14
C LEU A 17 2.39 -12.51 9.66
N GLN A 18 1.82 -11.33 9.91
CA GLN A 18 2.52 -10.18 10.51
C GLN A 18 3.05 -10.56 11.90
N ALA A 19 2.23 -11.18 12.75
CA ALA A 19 2.64 -11.70 14.04
C ALA A 19 3.70 -12.80 13.90
N LEU A 20 3.49 -13.79 13.02
CA LEU A 20 4.43 -14.89 12.80
C LEU A 20 5.82 -14.40 12.39
N PHE A 21 5.90 -13.57 11.34
CA PHE A 21 7.19 -13.08 10.87
C PHE A 21 7.79 -12.02 11.80
N GLY A 22 6.96 -11.27 12.54
CA GLY A 22 7.41 -10.40 13.63
C GLY A 22 8.07 -11.18 14.76
N PHE A 23 7.45 -12.29 15.18
CA PHE A 23 8.03 -13.23 16.14
C PHE A 23 9.36 -13.79 15.64
N LEU A 24 9.38 -14.32 14.41
CA LEU A 24 10.58 -14.96 13.84
C LEU A 24 11.74 -13.97 13.66
N ALA A 25 11.46 -12.75 13.20
CA ALA A 25 12.46 -11.68 13.09
C ALA A 25 13.03 -11.31 14.46
N THR A 26 12.15 -11.10 15.45
CA THR A 26 12.54 -10.73 16.82
C THR A 26 13.34 -11.82 17.49
N ASP A 27 12.86 -13.07 17.48
CA ASP A 27 13.57 -14.21 18.05
C ASP A 27 14.95 -14.41 17.39
N ARG A 28 15.07 -14.21 16.07
CA ARG A 28 16.39 -14.23 15.41
C ARG A 28 17.28 -13.07 15.88
N ALA A 29 16.77 -11.85 15.96
CA ALA A 29 17.51 -10.68 16.42
C ALA A 29 18.04 -10.87 17.86
N LEU A 30 17.18 -11.35 18.76
CA LEU A 30 17.53 -11.65 20.14
C LEU A 30 18.61 -12.74 20.23
N ARG A 31 18.49 -13.82 19.45
CA ARG A 31 19.51 -14.88 19.39
C ARG A 31 20.86 -14.35 18.89
N MET A 32 20.87 -13.50 17.85
CA MET A 32 22.10 -12.86 17.37
C MET A 32 22.70 -11.91 18.42
N ALA A 33 21.87 -11.30 19.25
CA ALA A 33 22.30 -10.52 20.40
C ALA A 33 22.79 -11.39 21.58
N GLY A 34 22.82 -12.73 21.46
CA GLY A 34 23.26 -13.63 22.52
C GLY A 34 22.22 -13.89 23.60
N VAL A 35 20.93 -13.82 23.27
CA VAL A 35 19.83 -14.19 24.17
C VAL A 35 19.40 -15.63 23.85
N SER A 36 19.29 -16.48 24.89
CA SER A 36 18.88 -17.88 24.72
C SER A 36 17.44 -18.00 24.21
N ARG A 37 17.18 -19.02 23.39
CA ARG A 37 15.84 -19.35 22.87
C ARG A 37 14.92 -19.91 23.95
N GLN A 38 15.47 -20.70 24.87
CA GLN A 38 14.70 -21.25 25.99
C GLN A 38 14.64 -20.19 27.10
N GLY A 39 13.44 -19.69 27.40
CA GLY A 39 13.20 -18.66 28.41
C GLY A 39 12.77 -17.32 27.81
N SER A 40 13.45 -16.24 28.22
CA SER A 40 12.99 -14.86 27.98
C SER A 40 12.91 -14.42 26.53
N GLY A 41 13.78 -14.95 25.66
CA GLY A 41 13.84 -14.53 24.26
C GLY A 41 12.55 -14.84 23.51
N ALA A 42 12.00 -16.04 23.68
CA ALA A 42 10.75 -16.44 23.05
C ALA A 42 9.54 -15.65 23.59
N GLU A 43 9.53 -15.38 24.90
CA GLU A 43 8.47 -14.57 25.53
C GLU A 43 8.48 -13.13 25.01
N THR A 44 9.65 -12.48 24.99
CA THR A 44 9.80 -11.12 24.43
C THR A 44 9.45 -11.09 22.95
N ALA A 45 9.86 -12.09 22.16
CA ALA A 45 9.46 -12.20 20.77
C ALA A 45 7.93 -12.33 20.60
N GLY A 46 7.25 -13.03 21.52
CA GLY A 46 5.79 -13.11 21.57
C GLY A 46 5.12 -11.75 21.80
N TRP A 47 5.59 -10.98 22.79
CA TRP A 47 5.06 -9.64 23.06
C TRP A 47 5.30 -8.68 21.88
N VAL A 48 6.50 -8.71 21.30
CA VAL A 48 6.86 -7.87 20.15
C VAL A 48 6.06 -8.25 18.90
N ALA A 49 5.77 -9.54 18.69
CA ALA A 49 4.91 -9.99 17.61
C ALA A 49 3.51 -9.37 17.69
N VAL A 50 2.93 -9.27 18.89
CA VAL A 50 1.63 -8.61 19.10
C VAL A 50 1.74 -7.12 18.79
N LEU A 51 2.78 -6.43 19.26
CA LEU A 51 3.00 -5.00 18.94
C LEU A 51 3.13 -4.78 17.43
N LEU A 52 3.92 -5.59 16.73
CA LEU A 52 4.11 -5.52 15.28
C LEU A 52 2.83 -5.82 14.48
N ALA A 53 1.99 -6.72 14.97
CA ALA A 53 0.68 -7.02 14.37
C ALA A 53 -0.37 -5.93 14.62
N THR A 54 -0.18 -5.10 15.65
CA THR A 54 -1.14 -4.08 16.08
C THR A 54 -0.68 -2.65 15.80
N VAL A 55 0.35 -2.47 14.96
CA VAL A 55 0.76 -1.12 14.52
C VAL A 55 -0.32 -0.50 13.62
N PRO A 56 -0.87 0.68 13.97
CA PRO A 56 -2.01 1.31 13.29
C PRO A 56 -1.88 1.46 11.79
N PHE A 57 -0.71 1.89 11.31
CA PHE A 57 -0.49 2.07 9.88
C PHE A 57 -0.69 0.78 9.08
N THR A 58 -0.62 -0.40 9.69
CA THR A 58 -0.81 -1.68 8.99
C THR A 58 -2.28 -1.94 8.69
N PHE A 59 -3.15 -1.86 9.70
CA PHE A 59 -4.56 -2.17 9.50
C PHE A 59 -5.36 -0.99 8.94
N ASN A 60 -4.87 0.25 9.07
CA ASN A 60 -5.49 1.41 8.43
C ASN A 60 -5.56 1.27 6.89
N ARG A 61 -4.64 0.50 6.28
CA ARG A 61 -4.54 0.32 4.82
C ARG A 61 -5.61 -0.58 4.22
N PHE A 62 -6.28 -1.40 5.02
CA PHE A 62 -7.35 -2.26 4.51
C PHE A 62 -8.52 -1.47 3.93
N GLN A 63 -8.68 -0.20 4.32
CA GLN A 63 -9.76 0.68 3.86
C GLN A 63 -9.75 0.96 2.35
N ALA A 64 -8.59 0.93 1.69
CA ALA A 64 -8.48 1.28 0.28
C ALA A 64 -7.41 0.48 -0.50
N HIS A 65 -6.38 -0.01 0.19
CA HIS A 65 -5.21 -0.63 -0.45
C HIS A 65 -4.97 -2.04 0.10
N ALA A 66 -5.87 -2.97 -0.25
CA ALA A 66 -5.80 -4.34 0.25
C ALA A 66 -4.43 -4.99 0.02
N ALA A 67 -3.86 -4.90 -1.19
CA ALA A 67 -2.54 -5.48 -1.50
C ALA A 67 -1.39 -4.86 -0.68
N LEU A 68 -1.46 -3.56 -0.36
CA LEU A 68 -0.47 -2.90 0.50
C LEU A 68 -0.60 -3.31 1.95
N SER A 69 -1.74 -3.87 2.38
CA SER A 69 -1.93 -4.34 3.75
C SER A 69 -1.11 -5.61 4.05
N SER A 70 -0.49 -6.24 3.04
CA SER A 70 0.45 -7.37 3.17
C SER A 70 1.80 -6.96 3.80
N HIS A 71 1.86 -6.11 4.81
CA HIS A 71 3.12 -5.68 5.44
C HIS A 71 3.96 -6.82 6.02
N TRP A 72 3.35 -7.99 6.26
CA TRP A 72 4.02 -9.17 6.77
C TRP A 72 5.18 -9.63 5.89
N VAL A 73 5.16 -9.30 4.59
CA VAL A 73 6.26 -9.58 3.67
C VAL A 73 7.52 -8.77 3.99
N LEU A 74 7.37 -7.59 4.58
CA LEU A 74 8.49 -6.76 5.02
C LEU A 74 9.16 -7.37 6.25
N LEU A 75 8.36 -7.88 7.21
CA LEU A 75 8.87 -8.64 8.35
C LEU A 75 9.50 -9.97 7.93
N LEU A 76 8.91 -10.66 6.95
CA LEU A 76 9.52 -11.84 6.30
C LEU A 76 10.88 -11.47 5.71
N ALA A 77 11.00 -10.34 5.00
CA ALA A 77 12.26 -9.88 4.43
C ALA A 77 13.32 -9.55 5.49
N VAL A 78 12.92 -8.94 6.62
CA VAL A 78 13.80 -8.73 7.78
C VAL A 78 14.28 -10.07 8.34
N TRP A 79 13.36 -11.01 8.61
CA TRP A 79 13.71 -12.32 9.14
C TRP A 79 14.65 -13.10 8.21
N VAL A 80 14.32 -13.17 6.92
CA VAL A 80 15.16 -13.83 5.90
C VAL A 80 16.55 -13.20 5.88
N SER A 81 16.65 -11.87 5.87
CA SER A 81 17.93 -11.17 5.88
C SER A 81 18.78 -11.52 7.11
N LEU A 82 18.17 -11.53 8.31
CA LEU A 82 18.88 -11.86 9.56
C LEU A 82 19.30 -13.33 9.66
N VAL A 83 18.50 -14.27 9.15
CA VAL A 83 18.84 -15.70 9.10
C VAL A 83 19.93 -15.99 8.05
N SER A 84 19.99 -15.18 7.01
CA SER A 84 20.93 -15.32 5.89
C SER A 84 22.32 -14.73 6.16
N ILE A 85 22.51 -13.94 7.22
CA ILE A 85 23.83 -13.44 7.63
C ILE A 85 24.73 -14.65 7.99
N GLY A 86 25.80 -14.84 7.23
CA GLY A 86 26.71 -15.99 7.35
C GLY A 86 26.18 -17.30 6.76
N ALA A 87 25.05 -17.29 6.06
CA ALA A 87 24.51 -18.50 5.43
C ALA A 87 25.29 -18.89 4.16
N VAL A 88 25.44 -20.19 3.95
CA VAL A 88 26.01 -20.75 2.70
C VAL A 88 25.19 -20.32 1.48
N ARG A 89 25.87 -20.15 0.34
CA ARG A 89 25.29 -19.60 -0.91
C ARG A 89 23.98 -20.27 -1.33
N ARG A 90 23.90 -21.61 -1.28
CA ARG A 90 22.68 -22.35 -1.65
C ARG A 90 21.47 -21.96 -0.79
N ARG A 91 21.66 -21.86 0.53
CA ARG A 91 20.60 -21.46 1.46
C ARG A 91 20.21 -19.99 1.26
N TRP A 92 21.20 -19.12 1.07
CA TRP A 92 20.97 -17.71 0.78
C TRP A 92 20.11 -17.53 -0.49
N LEU A 93 20.47 -18.22 -1.58
CA LEU A 93 19.72 -18.20 -2.85
C LEU A 93 18.28 -18.71 -2.68
N ALA A 94 18.13 -19.85 -2.00
CA ALA A 94 16.82 -20.48 -1.77
C ALA A 94 15.86 -19.62 -0.93
N LEU A 95 16.38 -18.65 -0.16
CA LEU A 95 15.55 -17.73 0.63
C LEU A 95 15.30 -16.41 -0.09
N HIS A 96 16.36 -15.75 -0.61
CA HIS A 96 16.21 -14.39 -1.14
C HIS A 96 15.62 -14.33 -2.55
N VAL A 97 15.97 -15.26 -3.45
CA VAL A 97 15.44 -15.25 -4.83
C VAL A 97 13.92 -15.38 -4.86
N PRO A 98 13.29 -16.42 -4.25
CA PRO A 98 11.84 -16.52 -4.25
C PRO A 98 11.18 -15.38 -3.49
N LEU A 99 11.78 -14.87 -2.41
CA LEU A 99 11.27 -13.73 -1.67
C LEU A 99 11.15 -12.48 -2.56
N ILE A 100 12.23 -12.08 -3.24
CA ILE A 100 12.24 -10.88 -4.07
C ILE A 100 11.32 -11.02 -5.29
N PHE A 101 11.29 -12.22 -5.90
CA PHE A 101 10.36 -12.50 -6.99
C PHE A 101 8.89 -12.40 -6.53
N PHE A 102 8.57 -13.02 -5.38
CA PHE A 102 7.23 -13.00 -4.79
C PHE A 102 6.78 -11.59 -4.43
N LEU A 103 7.64 -10.80 -3.77
CA LEU A 103 7.38 -9.39 -3.46
C LEU A 103 7.06 -8.58 -4.73
N SER A 104 7.78 -8.86 -5.82
CA SER A 104 7.57 -8.20 -7.12
C SER A 104 6.20 -8.49 -7.71
N GLY A 105 5.56 -9.60 -7.35
CA GLY A 105 4.18 -9.93 -7.77
C GLY A 105 3.08 -9.33 -6.89
N ILE A 106 3.40 -8.90 -5.66
CA ILE A 106 2.41 -8.32 -4.74
C ILE A 106 2.23 -6.82 -5.02
N ASN A 107 3.31 -6.05 -4.92
CA ASN A 107 3.24 -4.60 -5.04
C ASN A 107 4.63 -3.98 -5.31
N PRO A 108 4.74 -2.98 -6.21
CA PRO A 108 6.02 -2.34 -6.51
C PRO A 108 6.64 -1.59 -5.33
N TYR A 109 5.85 -1.08 -4.37
CA TYR A 109 6.38 -0.47 -3.14
C TYR A 109 7.01 -1.54 -2.24
N LEU A 110 6.25 -2.60 -1.93
CA LEU A 110 6.73 -3.68 -1.07
C LEU A 110 7.98 -4.36 -1.65
N SER A 111 8.06 -4.50 -2.98
CA SER A 111 9.21 -5.10 -3.65
C SER A 111 10.48 -4.26 -3.54
N VAL A 112 10.40 -2.96 -3.76
CA VAL A 112 11.56 -2.07 -3.57
C VAL A 112 11.94 -1.98 -2.10
N MET A 113 10.97 -1.90 -1.20
CA MET A 113 11.22 -1.91 0.25
C MET A 113 11.95 -3.19 0.67
N GLY A 114 11.47 -4.35 0.24
CA GLY A 114 12.10 -5.65 0.55
C GLY A 114 13.48 -5.81 -0.07
N LEU A 115 13.68 -5.32 -1.30
CA LEU A 115 15.00 -5.31 -1.96
C LEU A 115 16.00 -4.43 -1.20
N LEU A 116 15.69 -3.14 -1.00
CA LEU A 116 16.59 -2.20 -0.33
C LEU A 116 16.90 -2.65 1.10
N MET A 117 15.90 -3.12 1.84
CA MET A 117 16.09 -3.74 3.15
C MET A 117 17.11 -4.90 3.10
N SER A 118 16.91 -5.83 2.17
CA SER A 118 17.77 -7.02 2.02
C SER A 118 19.20 -6.64 1.66
N LEU A 119 19.40 -5.60 0.84
CA LEU A 119 20.72 -5.09 0.47
C LEU A 119 21.43 -4.44 1.66
N ILE A 120 20.74 -3.56 2.40
CA ILE A 120 21.32 -2.83 3.54
C ILE A 120 21.66 -3.78 4.69
N LEU A 121 20.77 -4.72 5.04
CA LEU A 121 21.06 -5.75 6.03
C LEU A 121 22.12 -6.74 5.52
N GLY A 122 22.15 -7.00 4.22
CA GLY A 122 23.14 -7.86 3.55
C GLY A 122 24.58 -7.35 3.69
N LEU A 123 24.80 -6.04 3.89
CA LEU A 123 26.13 -5.48 4.18
C LEU A 123 26.74 -6.11 5.45
N ALA A 124 25.93 -6.57 6.41
CA ALA A 124 26.43 -7.29 7.59
C ALA A 124 27.09 -8.64 7.24
N ALA A 125 26.83 -9.18 6.05
CA ALA A 125 27.47 -10.41 5.58
C ALA A 125 28.92 -10.19 5.07
N LEU A 126 29.38 -8.94 4.91
CA LEU A 126 30.77 -8.63 4.51
C LEU A 126 31.81 -9.08 5.55
N GLN A 127 31.40 -9.39 6.78
CA GLN A 127 32.28 -10.04 7.76
C GLN A 127 32.56 -11.53 7.45
N PHE A 128 31.73 -12.13 6.57
CA PHE A 128 31.81 -13.55 6.18
C PHE A 128 32.08 -13.76 4.69
N LEU A 129 31.97 -12.71 3.88
CA LEU A 129 32.02 -12.74 2.42
C LEU A 129 32.96 -11.64 1.93
N ASP A 130 33.61 -11.86 0.78
CA ASP A 130 34.31 -10.79 0.09
C ASP A 130 33.32 -9.82 -0.59
N TRP A 131 33.83 -8.65 -0.97
CA TRP A 131 33.04 -7.61 -1.63
C TRP A 131 32.50 -8.07 -3.01
N LYS A 132 33.23 -8.96 -3.71
CA LYS A 132 32.83 -9.46 -5.04
C LYS A 132 31.58 -10.34 -4.96
N GLU A 133 31.54 -11.28 -4.02
CA GLU A 133 30.38 -12.13 -3.78
C GLU A 133 29.19 -11.29 -3.27
N PHE A 134 29.42 -10.28 -2.43
CA PHE A 134 28.37 -9.34 -2.04
C PHE A 134 27.79 -8.57 -3.24
N LEU A 135 28.64 -8.06 -4.13
CA LEU A 135 28.20 -7.39 -5.35
C LEU A 135 27.44 -8.34 -6.28
N LEU A 136 27.90 -9.58 -6.45
CA LEU A 136 27.23 -10.58 -7.28
C LEU A 136 25.84 -10.91 -6.72
N ARG A 137 25.72 -11.09 -5.41
CA ARG A 137 24.44 -11.28 -4.72
C ARG A 137 23.52 -10.08 -4.90
N SER A 138 24.04 -8.87 -4.75
CA SER A 138 23.27 -7.62 -4.91
C SER A 138 22.78 -7.42 -6.34
N ALA A 139 23.64 -7.70 -7.33
CA ALA A 139 23.29 -7.69 -8.75
C ALA A 139 22.22 -8.74 -9.07
N LEU A 140 22.34 -9.95 -8.50
CA LEU A 140 21.34 -11.00 -8.67
C LEU A 140 19.97 -10.59 -8.09
N LEU A 141 19.90 -10.06 -6.86
CA LEU A 141 18.62 -9.61 -6.30
C LEU A 141 18.00 -8.48 -7.12
N SER A 142 18.83 -7.57 -7.60
CA SER A 142 18.39 -6.48 -8.48
C SER A 142 17.86 -7.02 -9.81
N ALA A 143 18.53 -8.00 -10.41
CA ALA A 143 18.09 -8.67 -11.64
C ALA A 143 16.77 -9.44 -11.44
N VAL A 144 16.61 -10.15 -10.32
CA VAL A 144 15.36 -10.84 -9.95
C VAL A 144 14.22 -9.84 -9.76
N TRP A 145 14.50 -8.71 -9.10
CA TRP A 145 13.51 -7.64 -8.93
C TRP A 145 13.11 -6.99 -10.25
N VAL A 146 14.07 -6.70 -11.13
CA VAL A 146 13.80 -6.16 -12.48
C VAL A 146 13.00 -7.17 -13.30
N GLY A 147 13.41 -8.43 -13.34
CA GLY A 147 12.73 -9.49 -14.07
C GLY A 147 11.31 -9.74 -13.55
N GLY A 148 11.13 -9.80 -12.23
CA GLY A 148 9.81 -9.90 -11.61
C GLY A 148 8.93 -8.70 -11.93
N SER A 149 9.45 -7.48 -11.75
CA SER A 149 8.72 -6.24 -12.05
C SER A 149 8.37 -6.11 -13.54
N TRP A 150 9.17 -6.68 -14.43
CA TRP A 150 8.86 -6.76 -15.86
C TRP A 150 7.74 -7.77 -16.14
N ILE A 151 7.85 -8.99 -15.61
CA ILE A 151 6.83 -10.07 -15.77
C ILE A 151 5.46 -9.60 -15.27
N PHE A 152 5.41 -8.89 -14.14
CA PHE A 152 4.17 -8.37 -13.58
C PHE A 152 3.75 -7.00 -14.14
N GLY A 153 4.43 -6.50 -15.19
CA GLY A 153 4.03 -5.30 -15.93
C GLY A 153 4.29 -3.95 -15.23
N PHE A 154 4.96 -3.94 -14.07
CA PHE A 154 5.21 -2.71 -13.30
C PHE A 154 6.21 -1.76 -13.97
N LEU A 155 7.18 -2.28 -14.75
CA LEU A 155 8.17 -1.45 -15.44
C LEU A 155 7.59 -0.72 -16.65
N GLY A 156 6.73 -1.36 -17.45
CA GLY A 156 6.08 -0.73 -18.61
C GLY A 156 5.16 0.43 -18.23
N ALA A 157 4.61 0.40 -17.00
CA ALA A 157 3.74 1.43 -16.48
C ALA A 157 4.51 2.58 -15.77
N ALA A 158 5.83 2.48 -15.60
CA ALA A 158 6.66 3.38 -14.78
C ALA A 158 7.19 4.63 -15.51
N GLY A 159 6.85 4.83 -16.80
CA GLY A 159 7.39 5.90 -17.64
C GLY A 159 6.73 7.27 -17.48
N LEU A 160 5.65 7.39 -16.71
CA LEU A 160 4.90 8.64 -16.57
C LEU A 160 5.23 9.32 -15.25
N GLN A 161 5.63 10.60 -15.32
CA GLN A 161 5.72 11.51 -14.17
C GLN A 161 4.31 11.64 -13.57
N THR A 162 4.01 10.84 -12.55
CA THR A 162 2.77 10.97 -11.79
C THR A 162 3.02 11.97 -10.67
N GLY A 163 2.43 13.15 -10.74
CA GLY A 163 2.47 14.13 -9.65
C GLY A 163 2.05 13.49 -8.33
N GLY A 164 2.57 14.01 -7.21
CA GLY A 164 2.20 13.57 -5.85
C GLY A 164 3.39 13.16 -4.96
N TYR A 165 4.60 13.01 -5.51
CA TYR A 165 5.82 12.99 -4.68
C TYR A 165 5.95 14.33 -3.95
N GLY A 166 6.23 14.29 -2.65
CA GLY A 166 6.17 15.46 -1.77
C GLY A 166 4.77 15.86 -1.30
N VAL A 167 3.70 15.36 -1.93
CA VAL A 167 2.32 15.55 -1.47
C VAL A 167 1.92 14.41 -0.54
N TYR A 168 2.13 13.17 -0.94
CA TYR A 168 1.80 11.97 -0.14
C TYR A 168 2.99 11.50 0.71
N SER A 169 3.78 12.45 1.22
CA SER A 169 4.92 12.21 2.12
C SER A 169 4.46 12.03 3.56
N MET A 170 5.35 11.56 4.43
CA MET A 170 5.12 11.53 5.87
C MET A 170 5.42 12.91 6.48
N ASN A 171 4.58 13.38 7.40
CA ASN A 171 4.93 14.49 8.28
C ASN A 171 5.97 14.03 9.31
N LEU A 172 6.91 14.86 9.74
CA LEU A 172 7.91 14.45 10.73
C LEU A 172 7.28 14.02 12.08
N LEU A 173 6.10 14.56 12.39
CA LEU A 173 5.28 14.15 13.55
C LEU A 173 4.35 12.96 13.25
N GLY A 174 4.32 12.46 12.01
CA GLY A 174 3.47 11.35 11.55
C GLY A 174 3.49 10.10 12.44
N PRO A 175 4.65 9.68 12.99
CA PRO A 175 4.69 8.55 13.94
C PRO A 175 3.89 8.76 15.23
N LEU A 176 3.56 10.02 15.57
CA LEU A 176 2.77 10.46 16.73
C LEU A 176 1.35 10.93 16.34
N ASP A 177 1.09 11.08 15.05
CA ASP A 177 -0.16 11.63 14.52
C ASP A 177 -1.18 10.52 14.28
N SER A 178 -2.22 10.45 15.11
CA SER A 178 -3.28 9.45 14.96
C SER A 178 -4.46 9.95 14.13
N ASN A 179 -4.34 11.11 13.49
CA ASN A 179 -5.44 11.85 12.87
C ASN A 179 -6.60 12.10 13.86
N GLY A 180 -6.27 12.32 15.13
CA GLY A 180 -7.26 12.50 16.20
C GLY A 180 -8.01 11.24 16.63
N LEU A 181 -7.65 10.05 16.14
CA LEU A 181 -8.42 8.82 16.36
C LEU A 181 -7.95 7.94 17.53
N ALA A 182 -6.69 8.04 17.97
CA ALA A 182 -6.19 7.19 19.05
C ALA A 182 -6.79 7.57 20.42
N PHE A 183 -6.84 6.63 21.36
CA PHE A 183 -7.41 6.89 22.70
C PHE A 183 -6.47 7.71 23.61
N PHE A 184 -5.17 7.42 23.65
CA PHE A 184 -4.23 8.14 24.50
C PHE A 184 -3.53 9.29 23.77
N LEU A 185 -3.07 9.07 22.54
CA LEU A 185 -2.35 10.07 21.75
C LEU A 185 -3.20 10.52 20.55
N ASN A 186 -4.28 11.24 20.82
CA ASN A 186 -5.23 11.75 19.83
C ASN A 186 -4.74 13.01 19.09
N PHE A 187 -3.43 13.10 18.82
CA PHE A 187 -2.91 14.21 18.02
C PHE A 187 -3.48 14.14 16.59
N ASP A 188 -3.86 15.32 16.10
CA ASP A 188 -4.30 15.57 14.73
C ASP A 188 -3.37 16.64 14.17
N VAL A 189 -2.28 16.18 13.55
CA VAL A 189 -1.22 17.08 13.09
C VAL A 189 -1.68 17.77 11.80
N PRO A 190 -1.48 19.08 11.64
CA PRO A 190 -1.84 19.76 10.40
C PRO A 190 -1.22 19.10 9.17
N ASP A 191 -2.05 18.87 8.14
CA ASP A 191 -1.64 18.30 6.85
C ASP A 191 -1.51 19.41 5.79
N PRO A 192 -0.30 20.00 5.61
CA PRO A 192 -0.10 21.10 4.67
C PRO A 192 -0.22 20.70 3.20
N THR A 193 -0.26 19.40 2.87
CA THR A 193 -0.35 18.92 1.49
C THR A 193 -1.71 18.36 1.14
N SER A 194 -2.61 18.19 2.12
CA SER A 194 -3.89 17.47 2.04
C SER A 194 -3.78 15.99 1.65
N GLY A 195 -2.56 15.44 1.57
CA GLY A 195 -2.28 14.08 1.18
C GLY A 195 -1.61 13.24 2.27
N GLN A 196 -1.05 13.87 3.31
CA GLN A 196 -0.28 13.19 4.36
C GLN A 196 -1.18 12.39 5.30
N ALA A 197 -2.33 12.96 5.71
CA ALA A 197 -3.26 12.32 6.64
C ALA A 197 -3.81 10.98 6.11
N TRP A 198 -3.85 10.81 4.78
CA TRP A 198 -4.25 9.55 4.17
C TRP A 198 -3.06 8.68 3.77
N GLU A 199 -2.28 9.10 2.78
CA GLU A 199 -1.23 8.26 2.19
C GLU A 199 0.05 8.19 3.05
N GLY A 200 0.34 9.24 3.81
CA GLY A 200 1.44 9.35 4.76
C GLY A 200 1.09 9.01 6.21
N PHE A 201 -0.09 8.42 6.47
CA PHE A 201 -0.45 7.96 7.82
C PHE A 201 0.48 6.85 8.28
N ASP A 202 1.27 7.16 9.31
CA ASP A 202 2.41 6.38 9.80
C ASP A 202 2.42 6.25 11.34
N TYR A 203 1.26 6.47 11.99
CA TYR A 203 1.10 6.35 13.43
C TYR A 203 1.55 4.99 13.96
N LEU A 204 2.41 5.00 14.99
CA LEU A 204 2.97 3.79 15.60
C LEU A 204 2.06 3.14 16.65
N GLY A 205 1.18 3.94 17.27
CA GLY A 205 0.46 3.53 18.47
C GLY A 205 1.24 3.78 19.76
N PHE A 206 0.53 4.13 20.83
CA PHE A 206 1.15 4.63 22.04
C PHE A 206 2.00 3.57 22.77
N GLY A 207 1.63 2.29 22.72
CA GLY A 207 2.43 1.21 23.29
C GLY A 207 3.79 1.06 22.62
N VAL A 208 3.85 1.23 21.29
CA VAL A 208 5.11 1.25 20.52
C VAL A 208 5.92 2.52 20.81
N ILE A 209 5.27 3.67 20.97
CA ILE A 209 5.95 4.91 21.35
C ILE A 209 6.60 4.77 22.74
N LEU A 210 5.90 4.16 23.70
CA LEU A 210 6.46 3.85 25.03
C LEU A 210 7.63 2.88 24.97
N LEU A 211 7.58 1.88 24.08
CA LEU A 211 8.71 0.97 23.80
C LEU A 211 9.94 1.76 23.34
N ILE A 212 9.78 2.64 22.35
CA ILE A 212 10.86 3.45 21.79
C ILE A 212 11.43 4.40 22.86
N PHE A 213 10.56 5.09 23.59
CA PHE A 213 10.96 6.00 24.68
C PHE A 213 11.75 5.26 25.76
N SER A 214 11.25 4.11 26.21
CA SER A 214 11.89 3.30 27.25
C SER A 214 13.25 2.77 26.79
N ALA A 215 13.36 2.33 25.53
CA ALA A 215 14.63 1.89 24.94
C ALA A 215 15.62 3.05 24.82
N GLY A 216 15.18 4.25 24.46
CA GLY A 216 15.99 5.47 24.44
C GLY A 216 16.59 5.78 25.82
N VAL A 217 15.75 5.80 26.87
CA VAL A 217 16.19 6.00 28.26
C VAL A 217 17.19 4.92 28.70
N ALA A 218 16.92 3.66 28.39
CA ALA A 218 17.82 2.54 28.70
C ALA A 218 19.17 2.61 27.95
N SER A 219 19.16 3.16 26.73
CA SER A 219 20.36 3.32 25.90
C SER A 219 21.28 4.38 26.47
N VAL A 220 20.73 5.55 26.83
CA VAL A 220 21.49 6.66 27.46
C VAL A 220 22.09 6.24 28.79
N ARG A 221 21.31 5.55 29.66
CA ARG A 221 21.80 5.05 30.95
C ARG A 221 22.90 3.99 30.78
N GLY A 222 22.74 3.09 29.80
CA GLY A 222 23.72 2.04 29.54
C GLY A 222 25.01 2.53 28.88
N TRP A 223 24.94 3.62 28.10
CA TRP A 223 26.13 4.28 27.52
C TRP A 223 27.10 4.70 28.61
N SER A 224 26.62 5.25 29.72
CA SER A 224 27.46 5.68 30.84
C SER A 224 28.15 4.53 31.59
N SER A 225 27.69 3.28 31.43
CA SER A 225 28.15 2.12 32.21
C SER A 225 29.01 1.14 31.40
N HIS A 226 29.02 1.20 30.07
CA HIS A 226 29.82 0.32 29.22
C HIS A 226 31.17 0.97 28.86
N ARG A 227 32.20 0.69 29.68
CA ARG A 227 33.61 1.05 29.42
C ARG A 227 34.46 -0.11 28.86
N GLY A 228 33.85 -1.27 28.60
CA GLY A 228 34.55 -2.46 28.06
C GLY A 228 34.36 -2.63 26.55
N GLY A 229 35.43 -2.93 25.82
CA GLY A 229 35.51 -2.99 24.35
C GLY A 229 34.76 -4.13 23.64
N GLY A 230 33.75 -4.75 24.27
CA GLY A 230 32.91 -5.78 23.65
C GLY A 230 31.59 -5.22 23.09
N SER A 231 31.07 -5.83 22.02
CA SER A 231 29.74 -5.47 21.47
C SER A 231 28.63 -5.88 22.45
N ARG A 232 27.98 -4.90 23.09
CA ARG A 232 26.80 -5.07 23.96
C ARG A 232 25.67 -5.90 23.33
N TYR A 233 25.62 -5.95 21.99
CA TYR A 233 24.57 -6.58 21.21
C TYR A 233 25.06 -7.79 20.40
N GLY A 234 26.18 -8.41 20.78
CA GLY A 234 26.69 -9.62 20.14
C GLY A 234 26.89 -9.44 18.64
N ALA A 235 26.40 -10.41 17.86
CA ALA A 235 26.45 -10.42 16.39
C ALA A 235 25.23 -9.75 15.72
N PHE A 236 24.31 -9.16 16.49
CA PHE A 236 23.17 -8.46 15.93
C PHE A 236 23.65 -7.23 15.13
N PRO A 237 23.25 -7.07 13.85
CA PRO A 237 23.78 -6.02 12.97
C PRO A 237 23.12 -4.65 13.25
N LEU A 238 23.35 -4.11 14.46
CA LEU A 238 22.71 -2.88 14.93
C LEU A 238 22.97 -1.69 13.98
N ALA A 239 24.21 -1.52 13.52
CA ALA A 239 24.58 -0.43 12.61
C ALA A 239 23.80 -0.50 11.28
N ASN A 240 23.66 -1.69 10.70
CA ASN A 240 22.86 -1.89 9.50
C ASN A 240 21.38 -1.64 9.76
N GLY A 241 20.86 -2.07 10.92
CA GLY A 241 19.48 -1.78 11.31
C GLY A 241 19.20 -0.28 11.46
N LEU A 242 20.13 0.48 12.04
CA LEU A 242 20.04 1.94 12.12
C LEU A 242 20.16 2.60 10.74
N LEU A 243 21.01 2.08 9.86
CA LEU A 243 21.12 2.53 8.47
C LEU A 243 19.82 2.30 7.71
N VAL A 244 19.15 1.16 7.90
CA VAL A 244 17.82 0.92 7.35
C VAL A 244 16.84 1.99 7.84
N ILE A 245 16.76 2.24 9.15
CA ILE A 245 15.86 3.26 9.70
C ILE A 245 16.13 4.62 9.07
N LEU A 246 17.40 5.03 8.99
CA LEU A 246 17.80 6.30 8.40
C LEU A 246 17.38 6.41 6.93
N VAL A 247 17.71 5.42 6.10
CA VAL A 247 17.39 5.44 4.67
C VAL A 247 15.88 5.50 4.44
N PHE A 248 15.11 4.66 5.13
CA PHE A 248 13.66 4.59 4.93
C PHE A 248 12.91 5.78 5.52
N LEU A 249 13.43 6.39 6.60
CA LEU A 249 12.93 7.66 7.13
C LEU A 249 13.19 8.82 6.15
N LEU A 250 14.40 8.92 5.60
CA LEU A 250 14.71 9.95 4.61
C LEU A 250 13.86 9.81 3.34
N LEU A 251 13.64 8.57 2.88
CA LEU A 251 12.75 8.30 1.77
C LEU A 251 11.29 8.69 2.09
N SER A 252 10.83 8.51 3.32
CA SER A 252 9.43 8.80 3.68
C SER A 252 9.11 10.29 3.72
N LEU A 253 10.05 11.11 4.19
CA LEU A 253 9.93 12.56 4.30
C LEU A 253 9.89 13.28 2.94
N SER A 254 10.39 12.65 1.87
CA SER A 254 10.51 13.23 0.51
C SER A 254 11.44 14.46 0.44
N ASN A 255 11.41 15.17 -0.70
CA ASN A 255 12.07 16.45 -0.86
C ASN A 255 11.30 17.63 -0.21
N ARG A 256 10.03 17.42 0.16
CA ARG A 256 9.19 18.39 0.89
C ARG A 256 8.94 17.87 2.30
N VAL A 257 9.83 18.26 3.21
CA VAL A 257 9.80 17.84 4.62
C VAL A 257 8.82 18.73 5.38
N SER A 258 7.79 18.14 5.99
CA SER A 258 6.85 18.88 6.84
C SER A 258 7.05 18.59 8.33
N LEU A 259 6.86 19.62 9.16
CA LEU A 259 6.81 19.56 10.61
C LEU A 259 5.55 20.30 11.07
N GLY A 260 4.48 19.54 11.34
CA GLY A 260 3.15 20.14 11.50
C GLY A 260 2.76 20.90 10.23
N SER A 261 2.35 22.15 10.37
CA SER A 261 1.98 23.03 9.24
C SER A 261 3.19 23.61 8.49
N HIS A 262 4.41 23.52 9.03
CA HIS A 262 5.59 24.08 8.40
C HIS A 262 6.16 23.12 7.36
N VAL A 263 6.52 23.64 6.18
CA VAL A 263 7.10 22.87 5.09
C VAL A 263 8.44 23.46 4.69
N PHE A 264 9.46 22.60 4.57
CA PHE A 264 10.77 22.91 4.06
C PHE A 264 11.04 22.07 2.82
N GLU A 265 11.39 22.72 1.71
CA GLU A 265 11.67 22.05 0.44
C GLU A 265 13.18 22.01 0.17
N VAL A 266 13.70 20.80 -0.02
CA VAL A 266 15.07 20.53 -0.42
C VAL A 266 15.09 20.37 -1.94
N PRO A 267 15.82 21.23 -2.69
CA PRO A 267 15.94 21.05 -4.13
C PRO A 267 16.71 19.77 -4.43
N LEU A 268 16.15 18.90 -5.25
CA LEU A 268 16.80 17.68 -5.73
C LEU A 268 17.05 17.76 -7.24
N PRO A 269 18.14 17.15 -7.75
CA PRO A 269 18.35 17.05 -9.20
C PRO A 269 17.18 16.35 -9.91
N GLU A 270 16.88 16.77 -11.14
CA GLU A 270 15.74 16.24 -11.90
C GLU A 270 15.78 14.72 -12.06
N PHE A 271 16.97 14.13 -12.24
CA PHE A 271 17.10 12.68 -12.35
C PHE A 271 16.67 11.95 -11.06
N VAL A 272 16.93 12.54 -9.89
CA VAL A 272 16.53 11.99 -8.60
C VAL A 272 15.01 12.07 -8.46
N LEU A 273 14.43 13.22 -8.81
CA LEU A 273 12.98 13.41 -8.82
C LEU A 273 12.30 12.45 -9.82
N ALA A 274 12.90 12.20 -10.98
CA ALA A 274 12.36 11.25 -11.96
C ALA A 274 12.36 9.80 -11.45
N VAL A 275 13.33 9.41 -10.62
CA VAL A 275 13.39 8.07 -10.01
C VAL A 275 12.43 7.99 -8.82
N LEU A 276 12.52 8.92 -7.87
CA LEU A 276 11.72 8.92 -6.64
C LEU A 276 10.24 9.25 -6.92
N GLY A 277 9.97 10.08 -7.92
CA GLY A 277 8.62 10.46 -8.36
C GLY A 277 7.77 9.29 -8.83
N LYS A 278 8.40 8.18 -9.27
CA LYS A 278 7.70 6.91 -9.56
C LYS A 278 7.01 6.34 -8.32
N PHE A 279 7.52 6.67 -7.13
CA PHE A 279 6.98 6.31 -5.82
C PHE A 279 6.28 7.51 -5.19
N ARG A 280 5.24 7.99 -5.89
CA ARG A 280 4.32 9.08 -5.51
C ARG A 280 4.02 9.19 -4.01
N ALA A 281 3.68 8.09 -3.35
CA ALA A 281 3.36 8.03 -1.93
C ALA A 281 4.58 7.63 -1.12
N SER A 282 5.51 8.59 -0.94
CA SER A 282 6.77 8.36 -0.28
C SER A 282 6.60 8.02 1.20
N GLY A 283 5.58 8.56 1.89
CA GLY A 283 5.37 8.34 3.32
C GLY A 283 5.39 6.86 3.72
N ARG A 284 4.84 6.00 2.85
CA ARG A 284 4.81 4.54 2.97
C ARG A 284 6.18 3.87 3.23
N PHE A 285 7.29 4.50 2.84
CA PHE A 285 8.63 3.98 3.15
C PHE A 285 8.91 3.92 4.66
N PHE A 286 8.21 4.71 5.48
CA PHE A 286 8.39 4.70 6.92
C PHE A 286 8.02 3.37 7.57
N TRP A 287 7.10 2.57 7.01
CA TRP A 287 6.68 1.29 7.60
C TRP A 287 7.87 0.39 7.94
N VAL A 288 8.85 0.38 7.04
CA VAL A 288 10.09 -0.36 7.17
C VAL A 288 10.94 0.15 8.33
N ALA A 289 11.08 1.48 8.45
CA ALA A 289 11.75 2.11 9.58
C ALA A 289 11.03 1.83 10.90
N GLY A 290 9.69 1.92 10.92
CA GLY A 290 8.85 1.61 12.09
C GLY A 290 9.04 0.17 12.60
N PHE A 291 9.03 -0.82 11.70
CA PHE A 291 9.28 -2.21 12.08
C PHE A 291 10.69 -2.44 12.61
N MET A 292 11.71 -1.83 11.99
CA MET A 292 13.09 -1.91 12.48
C MET A 292 13.30 -1.20 13.82
N LEU A 293 12.62 -0.08 14.05
CA LEU A 293 12.63 0.62 15.34
C LEU A 293 12.09 -0.27 16.45
N VAL A 294 10.94 -0.91 16.25
CA VAL A 294 10.34 -1.87 17.19
C VAL A 294 11.32 -3.02 17.49
N LEU A 295 11.91 -3.61 16.44
CA LEU A 295 12.88 -4.70 16.56
C LEU A 295 14.11 -4.28 17.40
N ILE A 296 14.77 -3.18 17.03
CA ILE A 296 15.97 -2.69 17.72
C ILE A 296 15.66 -2.32 19.18
N CYS A 297 14.57 -1.59 19.42
CA CYS A 297 14.18 -1.18 20.78
C CYS A 297 13.88 -2.39 21.67
N SER A 298 13.30 -3.46 21.12
CA SER A 298 13.08 -4.70 21.85
C SER A 298 14.39 -5.39 22.26
N VAL A 299 15.39 -5.43 21.38
CA VAL A 299 16.73 -5.98 21.67
C VAL A 299 17.40 -5.16 22.78
N VAL A 300 17.29 -3.83 22.70
CA VAL A 300 17.83 -2.91 23.72
C VAL A 300 17.21 -3.18 25.09
N LEU A 301 15.87 -3.28 25.18
CA LEU A 301 15.20 -3.52 26.45
C LEU A 301 15.43 -4.93 27.00
N GLU A 302 15.48 -5.96 26.14
CA GLU A 302 15.83 -7.32 26.55
C GLU A 302 17.16 -7.34 27.31
N LYS A 303 18.15 -6.61 26.79
CA LYS A 303 19.49 -6.52 27.38
C LYS A 303 19.61 -5.56 28.57
N SER A 304 18.61 -4.72 28.81
CA SER A 304 18.68 -3.65 29.82
C SER A 304 17.81 -3.92 31.05
N LEU A 305 16.82 -4.79 30.94
CA LEU A 305 15.86 -5.07 32.01
C LEU A 305 16.06 -6.46 32.60
N SER A 306 15.83 -6.58 33.91
CA SER A 306 15.71 -7.89 34.56
C SER A 306 14.43 -8.60 34.11
N SER A 307 14.40 -9.93 34.22
CA SER A 307 13.29 -10.74 33.70
C SER A 307 11.92 -10.34 34.22
N SER A 308 11.78 -10.08 35.53
CA SER A 308 10.49 -9.65 36.10
C SER A 308 10.03 -8.29 35.59
N LYS A 309 10.95 -7.31 35.53
CA LYS A 309 10.65 -5.96 35.03
C LYS A 309 10.28 -5.99 33.55
N ARG A 310 11.03 -6.77 32.76
CA ARG A 310 10.81 -6.91 31.33
C ARG A 310 9.41 -7.42 31.00
N LYS A 311 8.97 -8.50 31.65
CA LYS A 311 7.62 -9.07 31.46
C LYS A 311 6.54 -8.04 31.74
N LEU A 312 6.65 -7.35 32.88
CA LEU A 312 5.71 -6.30 33.26
C LEU A 312 5.69 -5.15 32.24
N VAL A 313 6.86 -4.67 31.82
CA VAL A 313 7.00 -3.55 30.87
C VAL A 313 6.41 -3.91 29.50
N PHE A 314 6.73 -5.07 28.94
CA PHE A 314 6.16 -5.50 27.66
C PHE A 314 4.65 -5.76 27.74
N ALA A 315 4.16 -6.32 28.85
CA ALA A 315 2.72 -6.47 29.08
C ALA A 315 2.02 -5.10 29.10
N VAL A 316 2.60 -4.11 29.79
CA VAL A 316 2.08 -2.73 29.79
C VAL A 316 2.06 -2.14 28.39
N PHE A 317 3.14 -2.27 27.60
CA PHE A 317 3.16 -1.77 26.22
C PHE A 317 2.04 -2.37 25.38
N VAL A 318 1.81 -3.67 25.49
CA VAL A 318 0.75 -4.36 24.73
C VAL A 318 -0.64 -3.93 25.17
N VAL A 319 -0.90 -3.84 26.47
CA VAL A 319 -2.19 -3.36 27.00
C VAL A 319 -2.45 -1.93 26.55
N VAL A 320 -1.46 -1.04 26.69
CA VAL A 320 -1.56 0.35 26.26
C VAL A 320 -1.79 0.42 24.75
N GLN A 321 -1.09 -0.39 23.94
CA GLN A 321 -1.30 -0.46 22.49
C GLN A 321 -2.75 -0.82 22.15
N PHE A 322 -3.32 -1.87 22.75
CA PHE A 322 -4.70 -2.27 22.47
C PHE A 322 -5.73 -1.20 22.84
N LEU A 323 -5.56 -0.56 24.00
CA LEU A 323 -6.43 0.52 24.44
C LEU A 323 -6.33 1.73 23.52
N ASP A 324 -5.11 2.10 23.14
CA ASP A 324 -4.83 3.24 22.27
C ASP A 324 -5.46 3.11 20.89
N ILE A 325 -5.29 1.95 20.24
CA ILE A 325 -5.67 1.75 18.84
C ILE A 325 -7.12 1.33 18.66
N ARG A 326 -7.84 1.00 19.75
CA ARG A 326 -9.22 0.51 19.69
C ARG A 326 -10.13 1.41 18.85
N PRO A 327 -10.16 2.75 19.00
CA PRO A 327 -11.05 3.58 18.21
C PRO A 327 -10.64 3.61 16.73
N ILE A 328 -9.34 3.57 16.42
CA ILE A 328 -8.84 3.44 15.03
C ILE A 328 -9.34 2.14 14.40
N ALA A 329 -9.25 1.02 15.12
CA ALA A 329 -9.72 -0.28 14.62
C ALA A 329 -11.25 -0.30 14.40
N LEU A 330 -12.02 0.37 15.26
CA LEU A 330 -13.46 0.54 15.09
C LEU A 330 -13.78 1.41 13.87
N PHE A 331 -13.07 2.52 13.69
CA PHE A 331 -13.18 3.39 12.52
C PHE A 331 -12.91 2.62 11.22
N VAL A 332 -11.80 1.87 11.16
CA VAL A 332 -11.45 1.01 10.01
C VAL A 332 -12.55 -0.02 9.74
N ARG A 333 -13.05 -0.69 10.80
CA ARG A 333 -14.14 -1.67 10.67
C ARG A 333 -15.40 -1.03 10.11
N GLU A 334 -15.80 0.12 10.64
CA GLU A 334 -16.98 0.85 10.18
C GLU A 334 -16.81 1.24 8.71
N SER A 335 -15.70 1.90 8.35
CA SER A 335 -15.37 2.26 6.96
C SER A 335 -15.48 1.07 6.00
N MET A 336 -15.01 -0.11 6.41
CA MET A 336 -15.08 -1.34 5.61
C MET A 336 -16.49 -1.93 5.53
N GLN A 337 -17.29 -1.82 6.60
CA GLN A 337 -18.68 -2.29 6.62
C GLN A 337 -19.60 -1.38 5.82
N THR A 338 -19.38 -0.07 5.91
CA THR A 338 -20.16 0.97 5.23
C THR A 338 -19.69 1.23 3.80
N ALA A 339 -18.56 0.68 3.38
CA ALA A 339 -18.12 0.69 1.98
C ALA A 339 -19.23 0.07 1.11
N LYS A 340 -20.08 0.94 0.53
CA LYS A 340 -21.21 0.53 -0.30
C LYS A 340 -20.65 -0.03 -1.60
N ARG A 341 -21.14 -1.21 -2.02
CA ARG A 341 -20.99 -1.64 -3.40
C ARG A 341 -21.81 -0.69 -4.27
N TYR A 342 -21.21 -0.16 -5.32
CA TYR A 342 -21.98 0.44 -6.39
C TYR A 342 -22.74 -0.68 -7.09
N PRO A 343 -24.08 -0.59 -7.19
CA PRO A 343 -24.84 -1.57 -7.95
C PRO A 343 -24.35 -1.59 -9.39
N PRO A 344 -24.42 -2.74 -10.08
CA PRO A 344 -24.16 -2.79 -11.51
C PRO A 344 -25.08 -1.80 -12.23
N LEU A 345 -24.55 -1.10 -13.23
CA LEU A 345 -25.36 -0.21 -14.05
C LEU A 345 -26.44 -1.03 -14.77
N ALA A 346 -27.70 -0.57 -14.72
CA ALA A 346 -28.81 -1.26 -15.36
C ALA A 346 -28.82 -1.02 -16.87
N LEU A 347 -28.30 -1.96 -17.64
CA LEU A 347 -28.21 -1.85 -19.10
C LEU A 347 -29.47 -2.34 -19.83
N GLY A 348 -30.38 -3.03 -19.14
CA GLY A 348 -31.58 -3.65 -19.73
C GLY A 348 -31.32 -5.06 -20.25
N SER A 349 -32.39 -5.74 -20.71
CA SER A 349 -32.32 -7.08 -21.29
C SER A 349 -32.08 -7.02 -22.80
N GLY A 350 -30.96 -7.58 -23.26
CA GLY A 350 -30.63 -7.67 -24.68
C GLY A 350 -29.24 -8.24 -24.90
N ALA A 351 -29.01 -8.87 -26.06
CA ALA A 351 -27.68 -9.29 -26.46
C ALA A 351 -26.85 -8.02 -26.77
N ILE A 352 -25.78 -7.81 -26.00
CA ILE A 352 -24.86 -6.69 -26.17
C ILE A 352 -23.47 -7.24 -26.48
N SER A 353 -22.70 -6.54 -27.30
CA SER A 353 -21.33 -6.95 -27.68
C SER A 353 -20.27 -6.38 -26.74
N MET A 354 -20.46 -5.15 -26.27
CA MET A 354 -19.51 -4.38 -25.45
C MET A 354 -20.21 -3.22 -24.73
N ILE A 355 -19.65 -2.79 -23.59
CA ILE A 355 -20.02 -1.54 -22.93
C ILE A 355 -18.97 -0.47 -23.21
N HIS A 356 -19.35 0.56 -23.97
CA HIS A 356 -18.53 1.72 -24.29
C HIS A 356 -18.84 2.87 -23.34
N VAL A 357 -17.81 3.47 -22.75
CA VAL A 357 -17.92 4.61 -21.84
C VAL A 357 -17.12 5.75 -22.41
N HIS A 358 -17.73 6.95 -22.48
CA HIS A 358 -17.04 8.15 -22.95
C HIS A 358 -17.38 9.40 -22.12
N PRO A 359 -16.36 10.12 -21.61
CA PRO A 359 -14.97 9.68 -21.53
C PRO A 359 -14.85 8.48 -20.56
N PRO A 360 -14.04 7.45 -20.86
CA PRO A 360 -13.80 6.37 -19.92
C PRO A 360 -12.96 6.88 -18.73
N TRP A 361 -13.05 6.20 -17.59
CA TRP A 361 -12.51 6.63 -16.30
C TRP A 361 -11.04 6.99 -16.37
N GLN A 362 -10.22 6.17 -17.03
CA GLN A 362 -8.78 6.38 -17.15
C GLN A 362 -8.38 7.62 -17.97
N CYS A 363 -9.32 8.22 -18.70
CA CYS A 363 -9.09 9.42 -19.52
C CYS A 363 -9.54 10.69 -18.80
N ASP A 364 -10.68 10.66 -18.12
CA ASP A 364 -11.16 11.77 -17.29
C ASP A 364 -12.05 11.24 -16.15
N PRO A 365 -11.48 10.95 -14.96
CA PRO A 365 -12.23 10.45 -13.81
C PRO A 365 -13.33 11.38 -13.31
N TRP A 366 -13.24 12.68 -13.59
CA TRP A 366 -14.14 13.70 -13.06
C TRP A 366 -15.33 13.96 -13.98
N LYS A 367 -15.13 13.80 -15.30
CA LYS A 367 -16.20 13.95 -16.31
C LYS A 367 -16.76 12.63 -16.81
N THR A 368 -16.19 11.50 -16.42
CA THR A 368 -16.70 10.17 -16.79
C THR A 368 -18.15 10.02 -16.32
N PRO A 369 -19.05 9.47 -17.15
CA PRO A 369 -20.45 9.31 -16.77
C PRO A 369 -20.57 8.29 -15.63
N VAL A 370 -21.64 8.37 -14.85
CA VAL A 370 -21.89 7.51 -13.68
C VAL A 370 -20.96 7.82 -12.48
N GLY A 371 -20.26 8.96 -12.49
CA GLY A 371 -19.43 9.47 -11.40
C GLY A 371 -18.06 8.80 -11.25
N VAL A 372 -17.26 9.31 -10.32
CA VAL A 372 -15.83 8.96 -10.14
C VAL A 372 -15.59 7.48 -9.77
N ARG A 373 -16.62 6.74 -9.34
CA ARG A 373 -16.54 5.29 -9.05
C ARG A 373 -17.24 4.43 -10.12
N ASN A 374 -17.48 4.96 -11.32
CA ASN A 374 -18.17 4.23 -12.38
C ASN A 374 -17.47 2.92 -12.81
N PHE A 375 -16.16 2.82 -12.64
CA PHE A 375 -15.39 1.63 -12.99
C PHE A 375 -15.87 0.40 -12.22
N GLU A 376 -16.42 0.59 -11.01
CA GLU A 376 -17.02 -0.49 -10.23
C GLU A 376 -18.37 -0.90 -10.83
N SER A 377 -19.30 0.05 -11.02
CA SER A 377 -20.65 -0.24 -11.53
C SER A 377 -20.62 -0.79 -12.95
N ILE A 378 -19.76 -0.24 -13.81
CA ILE A 378 -19.60 -0.64 -15.20
C ILE A 378 -18.83 -1.96 -15.30
N GLY A 379 -17.79 -2.15 -14.48
CA GLY A 379 -17.06 -3.41 -14.41
C GLY A 379 -17.97 -4.56 -13.96
N TYR A 380 -18.82 -4.35 -12.95
CA TYR A 380 -19.81 -5.36 -12.55
C TYR A 380 -20.85 -5.64 -13.64
N ALA A 381 -21.33 -4.61 -14.34
CA ALA A 381 -22.24 -4.80 -15.48
C ALA A 381 -21.58 -5.62 -16.60
N ALA A 382 -20.33 -5.31 -16.95
CA ALA A 382 -19.55 -6.04 -17.94
C ALA A 382 -19.44 -7.53 -17.61
N VAL A 383 -19.15 -7.87 -16.35
CA VAL A 383 -19.09 -9.25 -15.86
C VAL A 383 -20.45 -9.96 -15.93
N LEU A 384 -21.53 -9.28 -15.52
CA LEU A 384 -22.88 -9.87 -15.54
C LEU A 384 -23.36 -10.19 -16.95
N HIS A 385 -23.01 -9.35 -17.93
CA HIS A 385 -23.34 -9.55 -19.33
C HIS A 385 -22.28 -10.35 -20.11
N GLN A 386 -21.15 -10.73 -19.48
CA GLN A 386 -20.01 -11.41 -20.09
C GLN A 386 -19.45 -10.68 -21.33
N VAL A 387 -19.41 -9.35 -21.27
CA VAL A 387 -18.91 -8.50 -22.36
C VAL A 387 -17.69 -7.69 -21.93
N PRO A 388 -16.81 -7.31 -22.88
CA PRO A 388 -15.74 -6.36 -22.60
C PRO A 388 -16.28 -4.95 -22.33
N THR A 389 -15.43 -4.12 -21.73
CA THR A 389 -15.62 -2.67 -21.60
C THR A 389 -14.32 -1.92 -21.84
N ASN A 390 -14.42 -0.69 -22.34
CA ASN A 390 -13.28 0.23 -22.49
C ASN A 390 -13.00 1.05 -21.20
N ASN A 391 -13.74 0.82 -20.12
CA ASN A 391 -13.70 1.62 -18.89
C ASN A 391 -13.05 0.85 -17.74
N PHE A 392 -11.97 1.37 -17.18
CA PHE A 392 -11.28 0.69 -16.08
C PHE A 392 -10.51 1.67 -15.19
N TYR A 393 -10.27 1.23 -13.96
CA TYR A 393 -9.37 1.87 -13.02
C TYR A 393 -8.06 1.07 -12.96
N ALA A 394 -6.97 1.70 -13.37
CA ALA A 394 -5.63 1.18 -13.17
C ALA A 394 -4.77 2.26 -12.51
N ALA A 395 -3.89 1.84 -11.60
CA ALA A 395 -3.00 2.77 -10.90
C ALA A 395 -2.03 3.48 -11.84
N ARG A 396 -1.72 2.87 -13.00
CA ARG A 396 -0.84 3.38 -14.05
C ARG A 396 -1.33 2.86 -15.40
N ASN A 397 -1.37 3.73 -16.40
CA ASN A 397 -1.80 3.39 -17.77
C ASN A 397 -0.63 3.63 -18.74
N PRO A 398 -0.25 2.67 -19.60
CA PRO A 398 0.70 2.92 -20.68
C PRO A 398 0.23 4.04 -21.61
N THR A 399 1.17 4.81 -22.14
CA THR A 399 0.88 5.93 -23.06
C THR A 399 0.11 5.49 -24.29
N GLU A 400 0.48 4.34 -24.87
CA GLU A 400 -0.22 3.76 -26.03
C GLU A 400 -1.68 3.40 -25.70
N GLN A 401 -1.93 2.88 -24.51
CA GLN A 401 -3.28 2.55 -24.05
C GLN A 401 -4.12 3.82 -23.88
N LEU A 402 -3.56 4.87 -23.28
CA LEU A 402 -4.25 6.16 -23.18
C LEU A 402 -4.50 6.78 -24.56
N ALA A 403 -3.52 6.76 -25.46
CA ALA A 403 -3.69 7.28 -26.82
C ALA A 403 -4.82 6.56 -27.58
N TYR A 404 -4.97 5.25 -27.37
CA TYR A 404 -6.05 4.46 -27.96
C TYR A 404 -7.42 4.74 -27.33
N HIS A 405 -7.53 4.68 -26.00
CA HIS A 405 -8.82 4.79 -25.30
C HIS A 405 -9.33 6.23 -25.18
N CYS A 406 -8.43 7.21 -25.09
CA CYS A 406 -8.79 8.62 -24.85
C CYS A 406 -9.02 9.43 -26.12
N ASN A 407 -8.95 8.82 -27.30
CA ASN A 407 -9.34 9.45 -28.56
C ASN A 407 -10.83 9.21 -28.85
N THR A 408 -11.70 9.95 -28.15
CA THR A 408 -13.16 9.81 -28.25
C THR A 408 -13.67 9.97 -29.68
N ASP A 409 -13.15 10.92 -30.46
CA ASP A 409 -13.57 11.13 -31.86
C ASP A 409 -13.26 9.93 -32.75
N ALA A 410 -12.06 9.38 -32.65
CA ALA A 410 -11.70 8.19 -33.41
C ALA A 410 -12.52 6.96 -32.97
N ARG A 411 -12.82 6.83 -31.67
CA ARG A 411 -13.60 5.70 -31.13
C ARG A 411 -15.09 5.79 -31.47
N LEU A 412 -15.63 6.98 -31.66
CA LEU A 412 -17.05 7.22 -31.98
C LEU A 412 -17.30 7.48 -33.47
N LYS A 413 -16.28 7.42 -34.33
CA LYS A 413 -16.42 7.58 -35.78
C LYS A 413 -17.28 6.48 -36.42
N VAL A 414 -17.15 5.25 -35.92
CA VAL A 414 -17.94 4.09 -36.33
C VAL A 414 -18.48 3.42 -35.09
N LEU A 415 -19.80 3.42 -34.94
CA LEU A 415 -20.46 2.80 -33.79
C LEU A 415 -20.58 1.28 -33.97
N ASP A 416 -20.31 0.56 -32.89
CA ASP A 416 -20.73 -0.83 -32.74
C ASP A 416 -22.26 -0.86 -32.59
N LYS A 417 -22.92 -1.43 -33.60
CA LYS A 417 -24.38 -1.52 -33.65
C LYS A 417 -24.96 -2.40 -32.54
N ALA A 418 -24.18 -3.33 -32.00
CA ALA A 418 -24.57 -4.19 -30.88
C ALA A 418 -24.01 -3.70 -29.53
N GLY A 419 -23.21 -2.62 -29.53
CA GLY A 419 -22.62 -2.04 -28.33
C GLY A 419 -23.58 -1.13 -27.58
N VAL A 420 -23.47 -1.09 -26.25
CA VAL A 420 -24.14 -0.10 -25.40
C VAL A 420 -23.17 1.03 -25.09
N TYR A 421 -23.65 2.27 -25.22
CA TYR A 421 -22.84 3.46 -24.95
C TYR A 421 -23.35 4.20 -23.71
N VAL A 422 -22.44 4.47 -22.79
CA VAL A 422 -22.66 5.28 -21.58
C VAL A 422 -21.85 6.57 -21.76
N LEU A 423 -22.55 7.70 -21.85
CA LEU A 423 -21.95 8.95 -22.33
C LEU A 423 -22.29 10.10 -21.37
N ASN A 424 -21.35 11.03 -21.19
CA ASN A 424 -21.71 12.34 -20.63
C ASN A 424 -22.38 13.23 -21.70
N ASP A 425 -22.98 14.34 -21.28
CA ASP A 425 -23.72 15.23 -22.18
C ASP A 425 -22.81 15.86 -23.24
N ASP A 426 -21.59 16.29 -22.86
CA ASP A 426 -20.58 16.86 -23.77
C ASP A 426 -20.22 15.92 -24.93
N THR A 427 -20.22 14.61 -24.68
CA THR A 427 -19.91 13.61 -25.71
C THR A 427 -21.14 13.29 -26.57
N TYR A 428 -22.31 13.18 -25.95
CA TYR A 428 -23.54 12.77 -26.64
C TYR A 428 -24.13 13.89 -27.50
N SER A 429 -24.29 15.10 -26.96
CA SER A 429 -25.04 16.19 -27.58
C SER A 429 -24.56 16.55 -29.01
N PRO A 430 -23.25 16.66 -29.29
CA PRO A 430 -22.75 16.91 -30.66
C PRO A 430 -22.97 15.74 -31.63
N ARG A 431 -23.19 14.52 -31.12
CA ARG A 431 -23.30 13.27 -31.89
C ARG A 431 -24.70 12.65 -31.82
N LYS A 432 -25.69 13.39 -31.32
CA LYS A 432 -27.06 12.91 -31.09
C LYS A 432 -27.63 12.21 -32.32
N MET A 433 -27.62 12.86 -33.49
CA MET A 433 -28.13 12.28 -34.74
C MET A 433 -27.39 11.00 -35.16
N HIS A 434 -26.09 10.91 -34.87
CA HIS A 434 -25.28 9.73 -35.20
C HIS A 434 -25.67 8.51 -34.34
N PHE A 435 -25.85 8.71 -33.04
CA PHE A 435 -26.30 7.67 -32.12
C PHE A 435 -27.77 7.29 -32.37
N GLU A 436 -28.67 8.25 -32.48
CA GLU A 436 -30.10 7.99 -32.66
C GLU A 436 -30.43 7.27 -33.98
N LYS A 437 -29.50 7.23 -34.93
CA LYS A 437 -29.63 6.41 -36.14
C LYS A 437 -29.66 4.90 -35.84
N TYR A 438 -28.86 4.44 -34.88
CA TYR A 438 -28.66 3.01 -34.60
C TYR A 438 -29.06 2.59 -33.18
N HIS A 439 -29.17 3.55 -32.26
CA HIS A 439 -29.38 3.30 -30.84
C HIS A 439 -30.58 4.08 -30.31
N TRP A 440 -31.24 3.55 -29.28
CA TRP A 440 -32.20 4.26 -28.45
C TRP A 440 -31.49 4.83 -27.23
N CYS A 441 -31.49 6.16 -27.12
CA CYS A 441 -30.75 6.88 -26.08
C CYS A 441 -31.68 7.48 -25.05
N GLN A 442 -31.43 7.19 -23.78
CA GLN A 442 -32.17 7.73 -22.66
C GLN A 442 -31.22 8.50 -21.74
N LYS A 443 -31.66 9.68 -21.29
CA LYS A 443 -30.97 10.45 -20.25
C LYS A 443 -31.37 9.89 -18.89
N GLU A 444 -30.38 9.55 -18.08
CA GLU A 444 -30.56 9.00 -16.73
C GLU A 444 -29.82 9.89 -15.71
N GLN A 445 -30.34 9.93 -14.49
CA GLN A 445 -29.72 10.62 -13.36
C GLN A 445 -29.17 9.58 -12.40
N LEU A 446 -28.02 9.86 -11.80
CA LEU A 446 -27.50 9.06 -10.72
C LEU A 446 -28.38 9.22 -9.48
N ASN A 447 -29.18 8.19 -9.17
CA ASN A 447 -30.06 8.22 -8.00
C ASN A 447 -29.23 7.94 -6.73
N MET A 448 -28.83 8.98 -6.00
CA MET A 448 -27.86 8.88 -4.89
C MET A 448 -28.45 9.05 -3.50
N ASN A 449 -28.80 7.93 -2.85
CA ASN A 449 -28.95 7.84 -1.38
C ASN A 449 -27.64 7.39 -0.68
N SER A 450 -26.46 7.68 -1.24
CA SER A 450 -25.16 7.13 -0.80
C SER A 450 -24.04 8.16 -0.63
N THR A 451 -24.41 9.39 -0.34
CA THR A 451 -23.62 10.61 -0.56
C THR A 451 -22.86 11.06 0.69
N ARG A 452 -21.91 10.26 1.18
CA ARG A 452 -20.91 10.79 2.14
C ARG A 452 -19.48 10.55 1.65
N GLN A 453 -19.21 9.39 1.05
CA GLN A 453 -17.89 9.03 0.55
C GLN A 453 -17.53 9.70 -0.80
N GLN A 454 -18.52 10.00 -1.67
CA GLN A 454 -18.25 10.74 -2.92
C GLN A 454 -17.99 12.22 -2.66
N GLN A 455 -18.76 12.88 -1.79
CA GLN A 455 -18.52 14.28 -1.41
C GLN A 455 -17.12 14.49 -0.82
N LEU A 456 -16.65 13.55 0.00
CA LEU A 456 -15.29 13.58 0.57
C LEU A 456 -14.18 13.41 -0.47
N LEU A 457 -14.46 12.79 -1.62
CA LEU A 457 -13.48 12.57 -2.68
C LEU A 457 -13.57 13.58 -3.84
N SER A 458 -14.75 14.17 -4.09
CA SER A 458 -14.98 15.02 -5.26
C SER A 458 -15.14 16.51 -4.97
N GLY A 459 -15.38 16.92 -3.72
CA GLY A 459 -15.65 18.33 -3.37
C GLY A 459 -16.84 18.95 -4.13
N THR A 460 -17.61 18.16 -4.88
CA THR A 460 -18.63 18.62 -5.82
C THR A 460 -19.91 17.81 -5.63
N PRO A 461 -21.09 18.46 -5.62
CA PRO A 461 -22.37 17.77 -5.69
C PRO A 461 -22.47 17.09 -7.06
N VAL A 462 -22.54 15.76 -7.10
CA VAL A 462 -22.59 14.99 -8.36
C VAL A 462 -24.05 14.75 -8.75
N ASP A 463 -24.79 15.80 -9.10
CA ASP A 463 -26.01 15.68 -9.92
C ASP A 463 -25.60 15.49 -11.39
N GLN A 464 -24.86 14.40 -11.65
CA GLN A 464 -24.35 14.12 -12.98
C GLN A 464 -25.39 13.35 -13.78
N MET A 465 -26.02 14.05 -14.73
CA MET A 465 -26.83 13.43 -15.76
C MET A 465 -25.92 12.75 -16.78
N PHE A 466 -26.31 11.56 -17.23
CA PHE A 466 -25.61 10.82 -18.27
C PHE A 466 -26.60 10.16 -19.24
N TRP A 467 -26.11 9.68 -20.36
CA TRP A 467 -26.90 9.03 -21.39
C TRP A 467 -26.55 7.55 -21.49
N ILE A 468 -27.57 6.71 -21.60
CA ILE A 468 -27.41 5.30 -22.00
C ILE A 468 -28.05 5.12 -23.38
N CYS A 469 -27.22 4.80 -24.38
CA CYS A 469 -27.63 4.48 -25.74
C CYS A 469 -27.55 2.97 -25.96
N ARG A 470 -28.71 2.34 -26.16
CA ARG A 470 -28.87 0.89 -26.33
C ARG A 470 -29.11 0.56 -27.81
N PRO A 471 -28.60 -0.56 -28.35
CA PRO A 471 -28.89 -0.98 -29.71
C PRO A 471 -30.39 -0.96 -30.01
N LYS A 472 -30.81 -0.38 -31.14
CA LYS A 472 -32.15 -0.65 -31.66
C LYS A 472 -32.15 -2.11 -32.09
N MET A 473 -33.00 -2.95 -31.50
CA MET A 473 -33.15 -4.32 -31.97
C MET A 473 -33.47 -4.29 -33.46
N VAL A 474 -32.59 -4.85 -34.28
CA VAL A 474 -32.98 -5.22 -35.64
C VAL A 474 -34.04 -6.29 -35.43
N SER A 475 -35.29 -6.00 -35.79
CA SER A 475 -36.29 -7.04 -35.95
C SER A 475 -35.67 -8.07 -36.89
N ALA A 476 -35.18 -9.18 -36.35
CA ALA A 476 -34.90 -10.35 -37.16
C ALA A 476 -36.26 -10.71 -37.76
N GLY A 477 -36.46 -10.30 -39.01
CA GLY A 477 -37.56 -10.81 -39.80
C GLY A 477 -37.41 -12.32 -39.75
N VAL A 478 -38.31 -12.96 -39.02
CA VAL A 478 -38.56 -14.39 -39.15
C VAL A 478 -39.08 -14.55 -40.57
N ALA A 479 -38.16 -14.74 -41.52
CA ALA A 479 -38.49 -15.34 -42.79
C ALA A 479 -38.91 -16.76 -42.44
N ALA A 480 -40.21 -16.99 -42.36
CA ALA A 480 -40.77 -18.32 -42.49
C ALA A 480 -40.26 -18.88 -43.83
N ILE A 481 -39.36 -19.86 -43.74
CA ILE A 481 -38.96 -20.67 -44.89
C ILE A 481 -40.11 -21.68 -45.09
N PRO A 482 -40.56 -21.92 -46.35
CA PRO A 482 -41.73 -22.76 -46.64
C PRO A 482 -41.61 -24.20 -46.13
#